data_AF-A0A6N8B6B2-F1
#
_entry.id   AF-A0A6N8B6B2-F1
#
_cell.length_a   1.000
_cell.length_b   1.000
_cell.length_c   1.000
_cell.angle_alpha   90.00
_cell.angle_beta   90.00
_cell.angle_gamma   90.00
#
_symmetry.space_group_name_H-M   'P 1'
#
loop_
_entity.id
_entity.type
_entity.pdbx_description
1 polymer ?
#
loop_
_entity_poly.entity_id
_entity_poly.type
_entity_poly.pdbx_seq_one_letter_code
_entity_poly.pdbx_strand_id
1 'polypeptide(L)'
;MKRRGEKKMQIYFVLGMVFALIVAIFAVQNATAVDLSFLGWSFPDISLVLVILTSVAGGALITVLFGLPRQIRTMMRVRELTAENQRLNNEMKKVNNEDEKTNNQESETSNANKSEQ
;
A
#
# COMPACT_ATOMS: atom_id res chain seq x y z
N MET A 1 6.94 17.98 13.34
CA MET A 1 5.60 17.91 12.68
C MET A 1 4.99 16.49 12.62
N LYS A 2 5.48 15.48 13.36
CA LYS A 2 5.10 14.06 13.24
C LYS A 2 3.72 13.66 13.82
N ARG A 3 3.09 14.49 14.67
CA ARG A 3 1.86 14.15 15.42
C ARG A 3 0.53 14.23 14.63
N ARG A 4 0.53 14.74 13.40
CA ARG A 4 -0.72 14.90 12.62
C ARG A 4 -1.25 13.60 12.04
N GLY A 5 -0.39 12.63 11.72
CA GLY A 5 -0.80 11.31 11.20
C GLY A 5 -1.43 10.41 12.26
N GLU A 6 -0.86 10.41 13.46
CA GLU A 6 -1.32 9.61 14.60
C GLU A 6 -2.73 9.99 15.05
N LYS A 7 -3.00 11.31 15.16
CA LYS A 7 -4.34 11.81 15.48
C LYS A 7 -5.38 11.41 14.44
N LYS A 8 -5.02 11.40 13.15
CA LYS A 8 -5.93 10.98 12.07
C LYS A 8 -6.29 9.50 12.21
N MET A 9 -5.31 8.62 12.45
CA MET A 9 -5.56 7.18 12.63
C MET A 9 -6.42 6.90 13.87
N GLN A 10 -6.19 7.62 14.98
CA GLN A 10 -7.04 7.52 16.16
C GLN A 10 -8.48 7.99 15.87
N ILE A 11 -8.65 9.09 15.15
CA ILE A 11 -9.98 9.59 14.76
C ILE A 11 -10.71 8.58 13.87
N TYR A 12 -10.04 8.02 12.86
CA TYR A 12 -10.63 6.98 12.01
C TYR A 12 -11.02 5.72 12.80
N PHE A 13 -10.19 5.31 13.77
CA PHE A 13 -10.49 4.18 14.64
C PHE A 13 -11.72 4.44 15.51
N VAL A 14 -11.80 5.61 16.15
CA VAL A 14 -12.95 6.02 16.97
C VAL A 14 -14.21 6.11 16.12
N LEU A 15 -14.15 6.74 14.94
CA LEU A 15 -15.26 6.79 13.98
C LEU A 15 -15.71 5.40 13.56
N GLY A 16 -14.77 4.47 13.30
CA GLY A 16 -15.08 3.09 12.98
C GLY A 16 -15.80 2.36 14.12
N MET A 17 -15.38 2.61 15.37
CA MET A 17 -16.06 2.05 16.54
C MET A 17 -17.48 2.58 16.71
N VAL A 18 -17.67 3.89 16.57
CA VAL A 18 -19.01 4.51 16.62
C VAL A 18 -19.89 3.97 15.50
N PHE A 19 -19.37 3.84 14.29
CA PHE A 19 -20.09 3.25 13.16
C PHE A 19 -20.48 1.79 13.43
N ALA A 20 -19.58 0.97 14.00
CA ALA A 20 -19.87 -0.40 14.37
C ALA A 20 -21.00 -0.50 15.41
N LEU A 21 -21.03 0.41 16.39
CA LEU A 21 -22.14 0.48 17.36
C LEU A 21 -23.47 0.84 16.69
N ILE A 22 -23.47 1.80 15.75
CA ILE A 22 -24.67 2.15 14.98
C ILE A 22 -25.18 0.93 14.19
N VAL A 23 -24.29 0.21 13.52
CA VAL A 23 -24.63 -1.02 12.79
C VAL A 23 -25.17 -2.09 13.73
N ALA A 24 -24.59 -2.27 14.92
CA ALA A 24 -25.07 -3.22 15.92
C ALA A 24 -26.47 -2.87 16.44
N ILE A 25 -26.73 -1.60 16.74
CA ILE A 25 -28.06 -1.12 17.14
C ILE A 25 -29.07 -1.35 16.01
N PHE A 26 -28.70 -1.02 14.78
CA PHE A 26 -29.52 -1.29 13.59
C PHE A 26 -29.82 -2.79 13.46
N ALA A 27 -28.83 -3.65 13.71
CA ALA A 27 -28.99 -5.10 13.65
C ALA A 27 -30.00 -5.62 14.67
N VAL A 28 -29.90 -5.16 15.92
CA VAL A 28 -30.82 -5.57 17.00
C VAL A 28 -32.24 -5.08 16.75
N GLN A 29 -32.41 -3.82 16.32
CA GLN A 29 -33.73 -3.26 16.05
C GLN A 29 -34.41 -3.88 14.83
N ASN A 30 -33.64 -4.32 13.84
CA ASN A 30 -34.12 -4.94 12.61
C ASN A 30 -33.89 -6.47 12.61
N ALA A 31 -33.83 -7.08 13.79
CA ALA A 31 -33.76 -8.54 13.97
C ALA A 31 -35.10 -9.23 13.70
N THR A 32 -35.96 -8.64 12.85
CA THR A 32 -37.21 -9.22 12.41
C THR A 32 -36.93 -10.34 11.41
N ALA A 33 -37.48 -11.52 11.70
CA ALA A 33 -37.47 -12.65 10.78
C ALA A 33 -38.33 -12.31 9.54
N VAL A 34 -37.76 -12.53 8.36
CA VAL A 34 -38.46 -12.35 7.08
C VAL A 34 -38.20 -13.56 6.18
N ASP A 35 -39.22 -13.94 5.41
CA ASP A 35 -39.07 -14.97 4.39
C ASP A 35 -38.34 -14.38 3.17
N LEU A 36 -37.16 -14.90 2.88
CA LEU A 36 -36.34 -14.43 1.78
C LEU A 36 -36.47 -15.36 0.58
N SER A 37 -37.07 -14.86 -0.50
CA SER A 37 -37.07 -15.51 -1.81
C SER A 37 -35.98 -14.92 -2.71
N PHE A 38 -34.96 -15.70 -3.04
CA PHE A 38 -33.82 -15.27 -3.84
C PHE A 38 -33.53 -16.25 -4.98
N LEU A 39 -33.66 -15.78 -6.23
CA LEU A 39 -33.32 -16.55 -7.45
C LEU A 39 -33.92 -17.98 -7.49
N GLY A 40 -35.11 -18.17 -6.92
CA GLY A 40 -35.80 -19.46 -6.83
C GLY A 40 -35.52 -20.27 -5.55
N TRP A 41 -34.60 -19.82 -4.70
CA TRP A 41 -34.43 -20.34 -3.34
C TRP A 41 -35.32 -19.58 -2.36
N SER A 42 -35.82 -20.28 -1.35
CA SER A 42 -36.59 -19.69 -0.26
C SER A 42 -35.89 -20.00 1.05
N PHE A 43 -35.59 -18.97 1.82
CA PHE A 43 -34.99 -19.10 3.14
C PHE A 43 -35.97 -18.51 4.17
N PRO A 44 -36.66 -19.37 4.93
CA PRO A 44 -37.60 -18.91 5.94
C PRO A 44 -36.88 -18.39 7.18
N ASP A 45 -37.53 -17.49 7.91
CA ASP A 45 -37.13 -16.97 9.22
C ASP A 45 -35.71 -16.37 9.31
N ILE A 46 -35.17 -15.84 8.21
CA ILE A 46 -33.86 -15.17 8.22
C ILE A 46 -34.02 -13.70 8.60
N SER A 47 -33.11 -13.18 9.43
CA SER A 47 -33.03 -11.75 9.70
C SER A 47 -32.56 -10.98 8.46
N LEU A 48 -33.31 -9.94 8.08
CA LEU A 48 -32.97 -9.07 6.94
C LEU A 48 -31.55 -8.49 7.06
N VAL A 49 -31.11 -8.16 8.27
CA VAL A 49 -29.78 -7.61 8.52
C VAL A 49 -28.68 -8.60 8.16
N LEU A 50 -28.87 -9.90 8.45
CA LEU A 50 -27.90 -10.94 8.11
C LEU A 50 -27.69 -11.01 6.60
N VAL A 51 -28.76 -10.85 5.82
CA VAL A 51 -28.71 -10.84 4.35
C VAL A 51 -27.93 -9.62 3.84
N ILE A 52 -28.20 -8.44 4.39
CA ILE A 52 -27.50 -7.20 4.03
C ILE A 52 -26.02 -7.30 4.38
N LEU A 53 -25.68 -7.73 5.59
CA LEU A 53 -24.29 -7.86 6.05
C LEU A 53 -23.50 -8.86 5.20
N THR A 54 -24.07 -10.02 4.89
CA THR A 54 -23.41 -11.02 4.04
C THR A 54 -23.25 -10.54 2.60
N SER A 55 -24.23 -9.81 2.07
CA SER A 55 -24.15 -9.20 0.73
C SER A 55 -23.06 -8.13 0.65
N VAL A 56 -23.00 -7.23 1.62
CA VAL A 56 -21.96 -6.19 1.70
C VAL A 56 -20.58 -6.83 1.91
N ALA A 57 -20.47 -7.80 2.81
CA ALA A 57 -19.22 -8.52 3.04
C ALA A 57 -18.76 -9.27 1.78
N GLY A 58 -19.67 -9.91 1.06
CA GLY A 58 -19.39 -10.57 -0.22
C GLY A 58 -18.91 -9.59 -1.27
N GLY A 59 -19.59 -8.44 -1.43
CA GLY A 59 -19.17 -7.39 -2.36
C GLY A 59 -17.80 -6.80 -2.02
N ALA A 60 -17.53 -6.55 -0.73
CA ALA A 60 -16.22 -6.09 -0.27
C ALA A 60 -15.12 -7.12 -0.55
N LEU A 61 -15.40 -8.41 -0.29
CA LEU A 61 -14.46 -9.51 -0.57
C LEU A 61 -14.14 -9.60 -2.07
N ILE A 62 -15.15 -9.54 -2.93
CA ILE A 62 -14.98 -9.52 -4.39
C ILE A 62 -14.13 -8.31 -4.80
N THR A 63 -14.42 -7.12 -4.27
CA THR A 63 -13.67 -5.90 -4.58
C THR A 63 -12.19 -6.03 -4.21
N VAL A 64 -11.90 -6.58 -3.03
CA VAL A 64 -10.52 -6.85 -2.59
C VAL A 64 -9.85 -7.83 -3.54
N LEU A 65 -10.52 -8.95 -3.85
CA LEU A 65 -9.97 -10.00 -4.71
C LEU A 65 -9.64 -9.49 -6.11
N PHE A 66 -10.51 -8.64 -6.68
CA PHE A 66 -10.28 -7.98 -7.96
C PHE A 66 -9.19 -6.89 -7.90
N GLY A 67 -8.94 -6.32 -6.72
CA GLY A 67 -7.86 -5.35 -6.48
C GLY A 67 -6.47 -5.97 -6.33
N LEU A 68 -6.36 -7.24 -5.93
CA LEU A 68 -5.09 -7.92 -5.68
C LEU A 68 -4.13 -7.92 -6.88
N PRO A 69 -4.56 -8.26 -8.12
CA PRO A 69 -3.65 -8.29 -9.27
C PRO A 69 -2.99 -6.93 -9.53
N ARG A 70 -3.76 -5.84 -9.37
CA ARG A 70 -3.24 -4.47 -9.51
C ARG A 70 -2.18 -4.19 -8.46
N GLN A 71 -2.45 -4.56 -7.20
CA GLN A 71 -1.53 -4.33 -6.09
C GLN A 71 -0.22 -5.11 -6.26
N ILE A 72 -0.30 -6.36 -6.73
CA ILE A 72 0.89 -7.18 -7.03
C ILE A 72 1.73 -6.53 -8.14
N ARG A 73 1.11 -6.09 -9.25
CA ARG A 73 1.82 -5.40 -10.34
C ARG A 73 2.52 -4.14 -9.87
N THR A 74 1.85 -3.34 -9.05
CA THR A 74 2.45 -2.14 -8.44
C THR A 74 3.65 -2.53 -7.57
N MET A 75 3.54 -3.58 -6.76
CA MET A 75 4.64 -4.02 -5.91
C MET A 75 5.85 -4.52 -6.72
N MET A 76 5.63 -5.26 -7.80
CA MET A 76 6.71 -5.66 -8.71
C MET A 76 7.40 -4.45 -9.33
N ARG A 77 6.62 -3.49 -9.84
CA ARG A 77 7.15 -2.26 -10.45
C ARG A 77 7.94 -1.41 -9.47
N VAL A 78 7.50 -1.32 -8.21
CA VAL A 78 8.26 -0.65 -7.15
C VAL A 78 9.61 -1.33 -6.92
N ARG A 79 9.65 -2.68 -6.90
CA ARG A 79 10.91 -3.42 -6.76
C ARG A 79 11.86 -3.19 -7.93
N GLU A 80 11.34 -3.25 -9.15
CA GLU A 80 12.12 -3.00 -10.38
C GLU A 80 12.71 -1.59 -10.40
N LEU A 81 11.87 -0.57 -10.19
CA LEU A 81 12.31 0.83 -10.14
C LEU A 81 13.33 1.07 -9.02
N THR A 82 13.17 0.40 -7.87
CA THR A 82 14.13 0.52 -6.76
C THR A 82 15.48 -0.11 -7.12
N ALA A 83 15.48 -1.26 -7.79
CA ALA A 83 16.71 -1.94 -8.24
C ALA A 83 17.43 -1.12 -9.32
N GLU A 84 16.69 -0.55 -10.27
CA GLU A 84 17.25 0.33 -11.29
C GLU A 84 17.86 1.59 -10.66
N ASN A 85 17.17 2.21 -9.70
CA ASN A 85 17.67 3.39 -9.00
C ASN A 85 18.97 3.10 -8.23
N GLN A 86 19.10 1.91 -7.63
CA GLN A 86 20.34 1.48 -6.98
C GLN A 86 21.47 1.26 -7.99
N ARG A 87 21.18 0.64 -9.14
CA ARG A 87 22.16 0.41 -10.22
C ARG A 87 22.71 1.73 -10.74
N LEU A 88 21.80 2.66 -11.10
CA LEU A 88 22.18 3.98 -11.61
C LEU A 88 22.98 4.79 -10.57
N ASN A 89 22.58 4.76 -9.29
CA ASN A 89 23.37 5.41 -8.23
C ASN A 89 24.77 4.81 -8.08
N ASN A 90 24.92 3.48 -8.24
CA ASN A 90 26.22 2.83 -8.17
C ASN A 90 27.08 3.14 -9.40
N GLU A 91 26.50 3.22 -10.59
CA GLU A 91 27.21 3.66 -11.81
C GLU A 91 27.69 5.11 -11.68
N MET A 92 26.81 6.01 -11.21
CA MET A 92 27.16 7.41 -10.99
C MET A 92 28.29 7.56 -9.96
N LYS A 93 28.29 6.74 -8.90
CA LYS A 93 29.40 6.68 -7.94
C LYS A 93 30.69 6.16 -8.59
N LYS A 94 30.64 5.13 -9.43
CA LYS A 94 31.85 4.59 -10.08
C LYS A 94 32.49 5.62 -11.02
N VAL A 95 31.68 6.27 -11.86
CA VAL A 95 32.15 7.31 -12.78
C VAL A 95 32.82 8.46 -11.99
N ASN A 96 32.18 8.98 -10.94
CA ASN A 96 32.78 10.04 -10.11
C ASN A 96 34.09 9.60 -9.43
N ASN A 97 34.22 8.33 -9.01
CA ASN A 97 35.46 7.81 -8.42
C ASN A 97 36.56 7.57 -9.47
N GLU A 98 36.19 7.24 -10.71
CA GLU A 98 37.13 7.10 -11.83
C GLU A 98 37.64 8.47 -12.31
N ASP A 99 36.78 9.49 -12.30
CA ASP A 99 37.15 10.88 -12.55
C ASP A 99 38.10 11.42 -11.46
N GLU A 100 37.87 11.12 -10.18
CA GLU A 100 38.80 11.49 -9.10
C GLU A 100 40.16 10.77 -9.21
N LYS A 101 40.19 9.50 -9.60
CA LYS A 101 41.45 8.76 -9.77
C LYS A 101 42.26 9.23 -10.97
N THR A 102 41.59 9.56 -12.08
CA THR A 102 42.23 10.07 -13.29
C THR A 102 42.82 11.46 -13.03
N ASN A 103 42.11 12.33 -12.32
CA ASN A 103 42.58 13.67 -11.96
C ASN A 103 43.75 13.65 -10.95
N ASN A 104 43.77 12.68 -10.02
CA ASN A 104 44.89 12.49 -9.09
C ASN A 104 46.15 11.93 -9.79
N GLN A 105 46.00 11.07 -10.80
CA GLN A 105 47.13 10.59 -11.60
C GLN A 105 47.73 11.69 -12.50
N GLU A 106 46.90 12.54 -13.11
CA GLU A 106 47.39 13.68 -13.91
C GLU A 106 48.17 14.70 -13.07
N SER A 107 47.77 14.92 -11.81
CA SER A 107 48.45 15.84 -10.90
C SER A 107 49.75 15.28 -10.29
N GLU A 108 49.89 13.96 -10.15
CA GLU A 108 51.16 13.31 -9.79
C GLU A 108 52.15 13.28 -10.98
N THR A 109 51.67 13.00 -12.19
CA THR A 109 52.52 12.91 -13.39
C THR A 109 53.01 14.29 -13.85
N SER A 110 52.21 15.34 -13.67
CA SER A 110 52.60 16.73 -13.98
C SER A 110 53.61 17.31 -12.98
N ASN A 111 53.60 16.86 -11.72
CA ASN A 111 54.60 17.26 -10.73
C ASN A 111 55.94 16.53 -10.91
N ALA A 112 55.94 15.25 -11.27
CA ALA A 112 57.18 14.48 -11.51
C ALA A 112 57.99 15.02 -12.69
N ASN A 113 57.32 15.50 -13.75
CA ASN A 113 57.98 16.04 -14.95
C ASN A 113 58.55 17.46 -14.74
N LYS A 114 58.22 18.11 -13.61
CA LYS A 114 58.69 19.46 -13.26
C LYS A 114 59.87 19.45 -12.29
N SER A 115 60.18 18.30 -11.68
CA SER A 115 61.35 18.11 -10.80
C SER A 115 62.59 17.60 -11.52
N GLU A 116 62.48 17.19 -12.78
CA GLU A 116 63.60 16.74 -13.62
C GLU A 116 64.13 17.85 -14.57
N GLN A 117 63.54 19.04 -14.57
CA GLN A 117 64.04 20.26 -15.23
C GLN A 117 64.50 21.29 -14.20
#